data_AF-A0A382V9X8-F1
#
_entry.id   AF-A0A382V9X8-F1
#
_cell.length_a   1.000
_cell.length_b   1.000
_cell.length_c   1.000
_cell.angle_alpha   90.00
_cell.angle_beta   90.00
_cell.angle_gamma   90.00
#
_symmetry.space_group_name_H-M   'P 1'
#
loop_
_entity.id
_entity.type
_entity.pdbx_description
1 polymer ?
#
loop_
_entity_poly.entity_id
_entity_poly.type
_entity_poly.pdbx_seq_one_letter_code
_entity_poly.pdbx_strand_id
1 'polypeptide(L)'
;MNNKVFVSCAVTGSGDTASKHPDLPKTPEQIANAAIEAAKAGAAIAHIHVREEDGRPSRRLELYKEVVDRVRSSDTDVILNLTTGMGGDLDIGQGKDPLEFGPLTDMANVMERIANAEQFLPEI
;
A
#
# COMPACT_ATOMS: atom_id res chain seq x y z
N MET A 1 32.28 5.40 -13.34
CA MET A 1 31.82 4.85 -12.04
C MET A 1 30.49 4.18 -12.26
N ASN A 2 30.25 3.00 -11.67
CA ASN A 2 28.95 2.34 -11.74
C ASN A 2 28.25 2.57 -10.38
N ASN A 3 27.22 3.42 -10.35
CA ASN A 3 26.54 3.77 -9.11
C ASN A 3 25.69 2.58 -8.64
N LYS A 4 25.76 2.26 -7.35
CA LYS A 4 24.81 1.35 -6.71
C LYS A 4 23.53 2.12 -6.44
N VAL A 5 22.47 1.80 -7.18
CA VAL A 5 21.17 2.47 -7.07
C VAL A 5 20.22 1.62 -6.24
N PHE A 6 19.42 2.26 -5.39
CA PHE A 6 18.28 1.61 -4.76
C PHE A 6 17.12 1.56 -5.73
N VAL A 7 16.56 0.37 -5.93
CA VAL A 7 15.33 0.17 -6.71
C VAL A 7 14.20 -0.12 -5.72
N SER A 8 13.15 0.68 -5.78
CA SER A 8 11.90 0.41 -5.06
C SER A 8 10.86 -0.14 -6.02
N CYS A 9 10.18 -1.21 -5.64
CA CYS A 9 9.06 -1.78 -6.37
C CYS A 9 7.75 -1.48 -5.64
N ALA A 10 6.84 -0.73 -6.27
CA ALA A 10 5.48 -0.52 -5.79
C ALA A 10 4.58 -1.64 -6.32
N VAL A 11 4.28 -2.62 -5.48
CA VAL A 11 3.81 -3.95 -5.93
C VAL A 11 2.32 -4.01 -6.29
N THR A 12 1.52 -3.01 -5.87
CA THR A 12 0.07 -2.98 -6.19
C THR A 12 -0.53 -1.57 -6.26
N GLY A 13 -0.18 -0.67 -5.34
CA GLY A 13 -0.72 0.69 -5.24
C GLY A 13 -2.19 0.76 -4.77
N SER A 14 -2.78 1.96 -4.80
CA SER A 14 -4.19 2.23 -4.43
C SER A 14 -5.08 2.71 -5.58
N GLY A 15 -4.54 2.85 -6.79
CA GLY A 15 -5.32 3.31 -7.94
C GLY A 15 -6.46 2.36 -8.32
N ASP A 16 -7.44 2.91 -9.04
CA ASP A 16 -8.51 2.14 -9.69
C ASP A 16 -7.94 1.36 -10.90
N THR A 17 -7.20 0.30 -10.58
CA THR A 17 -6.47 -0.55 -11.53
C THR A 17 -6.77 -2.03 -11.38
N ALA A 18 -7.49 -2.43 -10.32
CA ALA A 18 -7.79 -3.83 -10.01
C ALA A 18 -8.64 -4.54 -11.09
N SER A 19 -9.46 -3.78 -11.82
CA SER A 19 -10.23 -4.26 -12.96
C SER A 19 -9.46 -4.20 -14.28
N LYS A 20 -8.31 -3.51 -14.31
CA LYS A 20 -7.52 -3.27 -15.54
C LYS A 20 -6.48 -4.36 -15.81
N HIS A 21 -6.08 -5.12 -14.79
CA HIS A 21 -5.18 -6.26 -14.94
C HIS A 21 -5.66 -7.43 -14.08
N PRO A 22 -5.81 -8.65 -14.64
CA PRO A 22 -6.31 -9.80 -13.89
C PRO A 22 -5.35 -10.19 -12.74
N ASP A 23 -4.04 -10.10 -12.97
CA ASP A 23 -3.01 -10.53 -12.01
C ASP A 23 -2.52 -9.40 -11.09
N LEU A 24 -3.25 -8.28 -10.98
CA LEU A 24 -2.88 -7.28 -9.97
C LEU A 24 -2.95 -7.91 -8.57
N PRO A 25 -1.89 -7.83 -7.73
CA PRO A 25 -1.94 -8.37 -6.38
C PRO A 25 -3.01 -7.68 -5.52
N LYS A 26 -3.96 -8.44 -4.98
CA LYS A 26 -5.09 -7.91 -4.18
C LYS A 26 -5.09 -8.48 -2.77
N THR A 27 -4.89 -9.79 -2.64
CA THR A 27 -4.86 -10.44 -1.32
C THR A 27 -3.52 -10.17 -0.62
N PRO A 28 -3.47 -10.20 0.72
CA PRO A 28 -2.21 -10.08 1.45
C PRO A 28 -1.14 -11.09 1.01
N GLU A 29 -1.54 -12.33 0.72
CA GLU A 29 -0.64 -13.36 0.20
C GLU A 29 -0.05 -12.98 -1.16
N GLN A 30 -0.89 -12.52 -2.11
CA GLN A 30 -0.41 -12.08 -3.42
C GLN A 30 0.54 -10.88 -3.31
N ILE A 31 0.22 -9.92 -2.44
CA ILE A 31 1.02 -8.71 -2.23
C ILE A 31 2.38 -9.07 -1.61
N ALA A 32 2.40 -9.96 -0.61
CA ALA A 32 3.63 -10.45 0.01
C ALA A 32 4.49 -11.21 -1.00
N ASN A 33 3.88 -12.10 -1.80
CA ASN A 33 4.58 -12.84 -2.85
C ASN A 33 5.19 -11.88 -3.88
N ALA A 34 4.45 -10.86 -4.33
CA ALA A 34 4.97 -9.85 -5.25
C ALA A 34 6.14 -9.05 -4.67
N ALA A 35 6.11 -8.71 -3.37
CA ALA A 35 7.23 -8.05 -2.70
C ALA A 35 8.49 -8.95 -2.65
N ILE A 36 8.31 -10.24 -2.32
CA ILE A 36 9.39 -11.23 -2.28
C ILE A 36 9.97 -11.46 -3.69
N GLU A 37 9.12 -11.60 -4.70
CA GLU A 37 9.54 -11.77 -6.10
C GLU A 37 10.30 -10.54 -6.61
N ALA A 38 9.82 -9.33 -6.30
CA ALA A 38 10.52 -8.09 -6.63
C ALA A 38 11.91 -8.03 -5.97
N ALA A 39 12.01 -8.42 -4.70
CA ALA A 39 13.28 -8.46 -3.99
C ALA A 39 14.26 -9.47 -4.59
N LYS A 40 13.78 -10.68 -4.93
CA LYS A 40 14.58 -11.71 -5.63
C LYS A 40 15.03 -11.24 -7.02
N ALA A 41 14.26 -10.38 -7.68
CA ALA A 41 14.63 -9.76 -8.94
C ALA A 41 15.63 -8.59 -8.79
N GLY A 42 15.93 -8.16 -7.56
CA GLY A 42 16.93 -7.14 -7.25
C GLY A 42 16.38 -5.82 -6.70
N ALA A 43 15.09 -5.73 -6.38
CA ALA A 43 14.56 -4.58 -5.65
C ALA A 43 15.11 -4.55 -4.23
N ALA A 44 15.55 -3.38 -3.78
CA ALA A 44 16.01 -3.18 -2.41
C ALA A 44 14.85 -2.83 -1.45
N ILE A 45 13.76 -2.26 -1.99
CA ILE A 45 12.61 -1.75 -1.24
C ILE A 45 11.32 -2.25 -1.88
N ALA A 46 10.38 -2.72 -1.06
CA ALA A 46 9.00 -2.97 -1.48
C ALA A 46 8.09 -1.87 -0.92
N HIS A 47 7.46 -1.10 -1.81
CA HIS A 47 6.42 -0.12 -1.44
C HIS A 47 5.05 -0.79 -1.46
N ILE A 48 4.37 -0.77 -0.32
CA ILE A 48 3.23 -1.63 -0.03
C ILE A 48 1.97 -0.80 0.21
N HIS A 49 0.92 -1.19 -0.51
CA HIS A 49 -0.46 -0.88 -0.22
C HIS A 49 -1.19 -2.21 0.03
N VAL A 50 -2.34 -2.15 0.69
CA VAL A 50 -3.27 -3.29 0.80
C VAL A 50 -4.60 -2.96 0.14
N ARG A 51 -5.32 -4.01 -0.27
CA ARG A 51 -6.60 -3.91 -0.98
C ARG A 51 -7.63 -4.80 -0.32
N GLU A 52 -8.89 -4.43 -0.47
CA GLU A 52 -10.02 -5.31 -0.23
C GLU A 52 -10.05 -6.44 -1.27
N GLU A 53 -10.85 -7.48 -1.02
CA GLU A 53 -10.98 -8.64 -1.91
C GLU A 53 -11.49 -8.26 -3.31
N ASP A 54 -12.34 -7.23 -3.40
CA ASP A 54 -12.84 -6.67 -4.66
C ASP A 54 -11.79 -5.77 -5.38
N GLY A 55 -10.64 -5.54 -4.76
CA GLY A 55 -9.53 -4.76 -5.28
C GLY A 55 -9.56 -3.27 -4.95
N ARG A 56 -10.59 -2.78 -4.24
CA ARG A 56 -10.58 -1.40 -3.70
C ARG A 56 -9.40 -1.20 -2.74
N PRO A 57 -8.81 -0.01 -2.67
CA PRO A 57 -7.73 0.26 -1.73
C PRO A 57 -8.24 0.19 -0.28
N SER A 58 -7.38 -0.24 0.65
CA SER A 58 -7.74 -0.41 2.06
C SER A 58 -6.68 0.13 3.03
N ARG A 59 -7.14 0.52 4.23
CA ARG A 59 -6.30 0.88 5.38
C ARG A 59 -6.43 -0.10 6.55
N ARG A 60 -7.05 -1.27 6.34
CA ARG A 60 -7.28 -2.27 7.38
C ARG A 60 -5.96 -2.85 7.91
N LEU A 61 -5.74 -2.72 9.21
CA LEU A 61 -4.47 -3.07 9.86
C LEU A 61 -4.20 -4.58 9.80
N GLU A 62 -5.23 -5.41 9.84
CA GLU A 62 -5.11 -6.86 9.70
C GLU A 62 -4.53 -7.28 8.35
N LEU A 63 -4.83 -6.53 7.27
CA LEU A 63 -4.29 -6.82 5.95
C LEU A 63 -2.81 -6.45 5.88
N TYR A 64 -2.41 -5.29 6.44
CA TYR A 64 -1.01 -4.91 6.55
C TYR A 64 -0.23 -5.92 7.40
N LYS A 65 -0.79 -6.31 8.55
CA LYS A 65 -0.18 -7.30 9.43
C LYS A 65 0.15 -8.59 8.67
N GLU A 66 -0.81 -9.11 7.93
CA GLU A 66 -0.61 -10.35 7.19
C GLU A 66 0.48 -10.22 6.12
N VAL A 67 0.52 -9.10 5.37
CA VAL A 67 1.59 -8.84 4.40
C VAL A 67 2.96 -8.80 5.10
N VAL A 68 3.09 -8.01 6.17
CA VAL A 68 4.35 -7.82 6.91
C VAL A 68 4.83 -9.15 7.50
N ASP A 69 3.95 -9.90 8.15
CA ASP A 69 4.29 -11.20 8.73
C ASP A 69 4.78 -12.17 7.65
N ARG A 70 4.09 -12.26 6.51
CA ARG A 70 4.48 -13.14 5.40
C ARG A 70 5.84 -12.77 4.83
N VAL A 71 6.08 -11.49 4.53
CA VAL A 71 7.36 -11.04 3.98
C VAL A 71 8.50 -11.28 4.98
N ARG A 72 8.32 -10.89 6.25
CA ARG A 72 9.34 -11.06 7.30
C ARG A 72 9.60 -12.51 7.69
N SER A 73 8.62 -13.41 7.50
CA SER A 73 8.78 -14.85 7.70
C SER A 73 9.46 -15.56 6.52
N SER A 74 9.69 -14.86 5.41
CA SER A 74 10.35 -15.43 4.24
C SER A 74 11.88 -15.41 4.36
N ASP A 75 12.57 -16.25 3.60
CA ASP A 75 14.04 -16.23 3.51
C ASP A 75 14.58 -15.08 2.63
N THR A 76 13.79 -14.03 2.37
CA THR A 76 14.13 -12.92 1.49
C THR A 76 14.12 -11.60 2.26
N ASP A 77 15.27 -10.95 2.33
CA ASP A 77 15.42 -9.64 2.95
C ASP A 77 15.05 -8.52 1.97
N VAL A 78 14.16 -7.62 2.39
CA VAL A 78 13.72 -6.45 1.62
C VAL A 78 13.23 -5.37 2.57
N ILE A 79 13.61 -4.11 2.32
CA ILE A 79 13.14 -2.97 3.09
C ILE A 79 11.63 -2.81 2.86
N LEU A 80 10.85 -2.78 3.93
CA LEU A 80 9.41 -2.52 3.86
C LEU A 80 9.17 -1.01 3.90
N ASN A 81 8.48 -0.51 2.88
CA ASN A 81 7.96 0.85 2.81
C ASN A 81 6.43 0.79 2.83
N LEU A 82 5.81 1.06 3.99
CA LEU A 82 4.34 1.00 4.11
C LEU A 82 3.73 2.36 3.83
N THR A 83 2.71 2.40 2.96
CA THR A 83 2.04 3.66 2.66
C THR A 83 1.32 4.25 3.87
N THR A 84 1.45 5.57 4.01
CA THR A 84 0.65 6.41 4.91
C THR A 84 -0.13 7.48 4.11
N GLY A 85 -0.22 7.28 2.79
CA GLY A 85 -0.81 8.24 1.86
C GLY A 85 -2.34 8.31 1.91
N MET A 86 -3.01 7.19 2.18
CA MET A 86 -4.48 7.12 2.24
C MET A 86 -5.05 7.91 3.44
N GLY A 87 -6.34 8.27 3.39
CA GLY A 87 -6.98 9.08 4.42
C GLY A 87 -6.77 10.59 4.28
N GLY A 88 -6.43 11.06 3.08
CA GLY A 88 -6.24 12.49 2.76
C GLY A 88 -7.03 12.97 1.54
N ASP A 89 -8.08 12.25 1.16
CA ASP A 89 -8.87 12.53 -0.04
C ASP A 89 -10.12 13.34 0.32
N LEU A 90 -10.29 14.51 -0.31
CA LEU A 90 -11.46 15.37 -0.13
C LEU A 90 -12.25 15.45 -1.44
N ASP A 91 -13.46 14.91 -1.43
CA ASP A 91 -14.38 15.01 -2.55
C ASP A 91 -15.16 16.33 -2.43
N ILE A 92 -14.85 17.28 -3.30
CA ILE A 92 -15.42 18.63 -3.24
C ILE A 92 -16.85 18.60 -3.83
N GLY A 93 -17.78 19.21 -3.09
CA GLY A 93 -19.16 19.38 -3.51
C GLY A 93 -19.29 20.06 -4.87
N GLN A 94 -20.29 19.66 -5.64
CA GLN A 94 -20.44 20.11 -7.02
C GLN A 94 -21.32 21.36 -7.13
N GLY A 95 -21.13 22.14 -8.20
CA GLY A 95 -21.99 23.27 -8.52
C GLY A 95 -21.92 24.42 -7.52
N LYS A 96 -23.05 24.72 -6.87
CA LYS A 96 -23.20 25.86 -5.96
C LYS A 96 -22.90 25.52 -4.49
N ASP A 97 -22.69 24.24 -4.18
CA ASP A 97 -22.58 23.72 -2.81
C ASP A 97 -21.17 23.12 -2.55
N PRO A 98 -20.06 23.87 -2.74
CA PRO A 98 -18.69 23.33 -2.68
C PRO A 98 -18.25 22.85 -1.29
N LEU A 99 -19.02 23.18 -0.25
CA LEU A 99 -18.77 22.75 1.13
C LEU A 99 -19.54 21.46 1.50
N GLU A 100 -20.43 20.98 0.63
CA GLU A 100 -21.09 19.69 0.80
C GLU A 100 -20.16 18.60 0.28
N PHE A 101 -19.27 18.09 1.13
CA PHE A 101 -18.30 17.07 0.75
C PHE A 101 -19.01 15.81 0.23
N GLY A 102 -18.48 15.28 -0.87
CA GLY A 102 -19.05 14.12 -1.55
C GLY A 102 -18.73 12.80 -0.85
N PRO A 103 -19.43 11.72 -1.25
CA PRO A 103 -19.33 10.40 -0.62
C PRO A 103 -17.97 9.72 -0.78
N LEU A 104 -17.08 10.25 -1.64
CA LEU A 104 -15.72 9.75 -1.83
C LEU A 104 -14.70 10.39 -0.88
N THR A 105 -15.13 11.24 0.04
CA THR A 105 -14.24 11.84 1.05
C THR A 105 -13.69 10.77 2.01
N ASP A 106 -12.37 10.63 2.06
CA ASP A 106 -11.63 9.84 3.05
C ASP A 106 -10.64 10.77 3.77
N MET A 107 -11.08 11.39 4.86
CA MET A 107 -10.29 12.31 5.68
C MET A 107 -10.08 11.72 7.08
N ALA A 108 -8.99 10.98 7.25
CA ALA A 108 -8.59 10.39 8.52
C ALA A 108 -7.64 11.31 9.29
N ASN A 109 -7.64 11.21 10.61
CA ASN A 109 -6.66 11.93 11.43
C ASN A 109 -5.25 11.31 11.29
N VAL A 110 -4.22 12.03 11.73
CA VAL A 110 -2.82 11.61 11.58
C VAL A 110 -2.57 10.23 12.20
N MET A 111 -3.12 9.95 13.40
CA MET A 111 -2.89 8.68 14.09
C MET A 111 -3.48 7.51 13.31
N GLU A 112 -4.69 7.65 12.77
CA GLU A 112 -5.29 6.63 11.90
C GLU A 112 -4.50 6.41 10.60
N ARG A 113 -3.88 7.47 10.05
CA ARG A 113 -3.09 7.37 8.82
C ARG A 113 -1.75 6.67 9.03
N ILE A 114 -1.15 6.82 10.21
CA ILE A 114 0.16 6.22 10.53
C ILE A 114 0.04 4.92 11.35
N ALA A 115 -1.17 4.48 11.70
CA ALA A 115 -1.38 3.32 12.57
C ALA A 115 -0.67 2.05 12.08
N ASN A 116 -0.57 1.84 10.76
CA ASN A 116 0.16 0.70 10.21
C ASN A 116 1.68 0.81 10.50
N ALA A 117 2.26 2.00 10.37
CA ALA A 117 3.68 2.22 10.64
C ALA A 117 3.98 2.12 12.14
N GLU A 118 3.12 2.69 12.98
CA GLU A 118 3.23 2.59 14.44
C GLU A 118 3.16 1.13 14.93
N GLN A 119 2.24 0.34 14.37
CA GLN A 119 2.01 -1.03 14.83
C GLN A 119 3.02 -2.05 14.26
N PHE A 120 3.42 -1.90 12.99
CA PHE A 120 4.21 -2.92 12.29
C PHE A 120 5.68 -2.54 12.12
N LEU A 121 6.05 -1.30 12.45
CA LEU A 121 7.43 -0.82 12.50
C LEU A 121 8.20 -1.14 11.21
N PRO A 122 7.73 -0.69 10.03
CA PRO A 122 8.51 -0.80 8.81
C PRO A 122 9.76 0.09 8.87
N GLU A 123 10.71 -0.15 7.98
CA GLU A 123 11.90 0.68 7.88
C GLU A 123 11.61 2.07 7.26
N ILE A 124 10.55 2.16 6.43
CA ILE A 124 10.07 3.39 5.75
C ILE A 124 8.54 3.45 5.85
#